data_AF-A0A117LJH8-F1
#
_entry.id   AF-A0A117LJH8-F1
#
_cell.length_a   1.000
_cell.length_b   1.000
_cell.length_c   1.000
_cell.angle_alpha   90.00
_cell.angle_beta   90.00
_cell.angle_gamma   90.00
#
_symmetry.space_group_name_H-M   'P 1'
#
loop_
_entity.id
_entity.type
_entity.pdbx_description
1 polymer ?
#
loop_
_entity_poly.entity_id
_entity_poly.type
_entity_poly.pdbx_seq_one_letter_code
_entity_poly.pdbx_strand_id
1 'polypeptide(L)'
;MWIYLPSTDRIIQIAGHMLRQSVMGSDLSYEDMMEDPVLSNLYTAQTITADTLRDRPCWVLELMAKTEDISYYKRKLWIDQSRMIVLREERFAKGGTLLKETDVLSVFTLENRWYPKEVLYRDVLNQNSKGTRFIIESLELNVDIPEWRFTKAALRRS
;
A
#
# COMPACT_ATOMS: atom_id res chain seq x y z
N MET A 1 4.47 -12.77 -8.11
CA MET A 1 4.89 -11.65 -8.99
C MET A 1 6.20 -11.98 -9.68
N TRP A 2 6.55 -11.30 -10.78
CA TRP A 2 7.83 -11.45 -11.48
C TRP A 2 8.51 -10.09 -11.62
N ILE A 3 9.82 -10.04 -11.44
CA ILE A 3 10.65 -8.83 -11.67
C ILE A 3 11.70 -9.12 -12.74
N TYR A 4 12.06 -8.10 -13.51
CA TYR A 4 13.19 -8.15 -14.45
C TYR A 4 14.37 -7.38 -13.87
N LEU A 5 15.56 -8.00 -13.89
CA LEU A 5 16.82 -7.41 -13.47
C LEU A 5 17.69 -7.14 -14.72
N PRO A 6 17.74 -5.88 -15.22
CA PRO A 6 18.47 -5.55 -16.45
C PRO A 6 19.96 -5.86 -16.38
N SER A 7 20.59 -5.72 -15.20
CA SER A 7 22.02 -5.95 -14.99
C SER A 7 22.47 -7.39 -15.24
N THR A 8 21.54 -8.35 -15.19
CA THR A 8 21.83 -9.78 -15.37
C THR A 8 20.98 -10.43 -16.45
N ASP A 9 20.12 -9.66 -17.12
CA ASP A 9 19.09 -10.14 -18.06
C ASP A 9 18.27 -11.32 -17.51
N ARG A 10 17.83 -11.19 -16.24
CA ARG A 10 17.08 -12.25 -15.53
C ARG A 10 15.68 -11.81 -15.18
N ILE A 11 14.74 -12.73 -15.36
CA ILE A 11 13.39 -12.64 -14.80
C ILE A 11 13.34 -13.53 -13.56
N ILE A 12 13.02 -12.94 -12.41
CA ILE A 12 12.98 -13.63 -11.11
C ILE A 12 11.55 -13.65 -10.59
N GLN A 13 11.13 -14.81 -10.07
CA GLN A 13 9.86 -14.93 -9.37
C GLN A 13 10.00 -14.40 -7.94
N ILE A 14 9.14 -13.46 -7.56
CA ILE A 14 8.99 -13.05 -6.17
C ILE A 14 7.85 -13.88 -5.56
N ALA A 15 8.23 -14.77 -4.63
CA ALA A 15 7.34 -15.68 -3.91
C ALA A 15 7.89 -16.04 -2.52
N GLY A 16 7.02 -16.56 -1.64
CA GLY A 16 7.39 -17.01 -0.30
C GLY A 16 8.05 -15.91 0.52
N HIS A 17 9.17 -16.21 1.17
CA HIS A 17 9.91 -15.26 2.02
C HIS A 17 10.37 -13.99 1.27
N MET A 18 10.50 -14.04 -0.07
CA MET A 18 10.87 -12.87 -0.87
C MET A 18 9.76 -11.80 -0.90
N LEU A 19 8.50 -12.15 -0.62
CA LEU A 19 7.40 -11.18 -0.55
C LEU A 19 7.61 -10.14 0.55
N ARG A 20 8.29 -10.52 1.64
CA ARG A 20 8.59 -9.62 2.76
C ARG A 20 9.75 -8.66 2.48
N GLN A 21 10.45 -8.84 1.37
CA GLN A 21 11.59 -7.99 1.00
C GLN A 21 11.12 -6.65 0.46
N SER A 22 11.95 -5.62 0.67
CA SER A 22 11.75 -4.28 0.13
C SER A 22 11.67 -4.27 -1.38
N VAL A 23 10.73 -3.50 -1.92
CA VAL A 23 10.64 -3.18 -3.34
C VAL A 23 11.76 -2.21 -3.67
N MET A 24 12.80 -2.70 -4.35
CA MET A 24 13.93 -1.87 -4.83
C MET A 24 14.54 -0.96 -3.75
N GLY A 25 14.63 -1.44 -2.50
CA GLY A 25 15.20 -0.68 -1.38
C GLY A 25 14.27 0.36 -0.74
N SER A 26 12.98 0.39 -1.10
CA SER A 26 11.98 1.21 -0.44
C SER A 26 11.48 0.59 0.88
N ASP A 27 10.65 1.35 1.59
CA ASP A 27 9.94 0.90 2.80
C ASP A 27 8.67 0.09 2.49
N LEU A 28 8.31 -0.04 1.21
CA LEU A 28 7.29 -0.96 0.75
C LEU A 28 7.90 -2.35 0.56
N SER A 29 7.19 -3.38 0.99
CA SER A 29 7.51 -4.77 0.68
C SER A 29 6.74 -5.22 -0.57
N TYR A 30 7.21 -6.26 -1.23
CA TYR A 30 6.50 -6.83 -2.37
C TYR A 30 5.11 -7.38 -1.99
N GLU A 31 4.94 -7.82 -0.75
CA GLU A 31 3.65 -8.21 -0.20
C GLU A 31 2.66 -7.05 -0.15
N ASP A 32 3.13 -5.84 0.24
CA ASP A 32 2.27 -4.64 0.26
C ASP A 32 1.72 -4.28 -1.13
N MET A 33 2.44 -4.64 -2.20
CA MET A 33 2.00 -4.42 -3.58
C MET A 33 1.06 -5.51 -4.10
N MET A 34 1.07 -6.69 -3.47
CA MET A 34 0.34 -7.87 -3.94
C MET A 34 -0.90 -8.19 -3.10
N GLU A 35 -1.06 -7.55 -1.94
CA GLU A 35 -2.21 -7.74 -1.07
C GLU A 35 -3.53 -7.47 -1.80
N ASP A 36 -4.59 -8.19 -1.41
CA ASP A 36 -5.93 -7.94 -1.95
C ASP A 36 -6.35 -6.48 -1.66
N PRO A 37 -6.62 -5.66 -2.70
CA PRO A 37 -7.02 -4.28 -2.49
C PRO A 37 -8.37 -4.14 -1.78
N VAL A 38 -9.20 -5.18 -1.79
CA VAL A 38 -10.49 -5.23 -1.09
C VAL A 38 -10.25 -5.70 0.34
N LEU A 39 -9.86 -4.77 1.23
CA LEU A 39 -9.52 -5.09 2.63
C LEU A 39 -10.62 -5.84 3.39
N SER A 40 -11.89 -5.68 3.04
CA SER A 40 -12.99 -6.43 3.66
C SER A 40 -12.97 -7.92 3.36
N ASN A 41 -12.20 -8.40 2.38
CA ASN A 41 -11.96 -9.82 2.18
C ASN A 41 -11.05 -10.39 3.27
N LEU A 42 -10.03 -9.62 3.67
CA LEU A 42 -8.97 -10.03 4.60
C LEU A 42 -9.24 -9.65 6.06
N TYR A 43 -9.99 -8.58 6.28
CA TYR A 43 -10.16 -7.95 7.59
C TYR A 43 -11.63 -7.79 7.99
N THR A 44 -11.87 -7.71 9.29
CA THR A 44 -13.15 -7.33 9.90
C THR A 44 -12.96 -6.02 10.67
N ALA A 45 -13.85 -5.05 10.47
CA ALA A 45 -13.86 -3.82 11.25
C ALA A 45 -14.36 -4.11 12.67
N GLN A 46 -13.57 -3.75 13.68
CA GLN A 46 -13.92 -3.91 15.09
C GLN A 46 -14.53 -2.64 15.69
N THR A 47 -13.93 -1.51 15.36
CA THR A 47 -14.27 -0.22 15.96
C THR A 47 -14.30 0.85 14.88
N ILE A 48 -15.28 1.75 14.99
CA ILE A 48 -15.38 2.98 14.20
C ILE A 48 -15.60 4.12 15.17
N THR A 49 -14.66 5.05 15.25
CA THR A 49 -14.81 6.28 16.05
C THR A 49 -14.65 7.51 15.17
N ALA A 50 -15.13 8.65 15.66
CA ALA A 50 -14.82 9.95 15.07
C ALA A 50 -13.57 10.52 15.74
N ASP A 51 -12.70 11.14 14.93
CA ASP A 51 -11.50 11.84 15.40
C ASP A 51 -11.17 12.97 14.41
N THR A 52 -10.08 13.71 14.67
CA THR A 52 -9.53 14.68 13.75
C THR A 52 -8.10 14.33 13.36
N LEU A 53 -7.78 14.47 12.07
CA LEU A 53 -6.42 14.32 11.55
C LEU A 53 -6.08 15.55 10.72
N ARG A 54 -5.07 16.32 11.17
CA ARG A 54 -4.60 17.55 10.49
C ARG A 54 -5.77 18.52 10.24
N ASP A 55 -6.55 18.78 11.30
CA ASP A 55 -7.76 19.63 11.32
C ASP A 55 -8.91 19.16 10.39
N ARG A 56 -8.91 17.89 9.98
CA ARG A 56 -9.97 17.30 9.18
C ARG A 56 -10.75 16.24 9.96
N PRO A 57 -12.08 16.28 9.98
CA PRO A 57 -12.89 15.21 10.55
C PRO A 57 -12.61 13.88 9.84
N CYS A 58 -12.31 12.85 10.62
CA CYS A 58 -12.01 11.51 10.14
C CYS A 58 -12.85 10.46 10.87
N TRP A 59 -13.12 9.36 10.16
CA TRP A 59 -13.45 8.08 10.79
C TRP A 59 -12.15 7.35 11.11
N VAL A 60 -12.02 6.83 12.32
CA VAL A 60 -10.90 5.96 12.70
C VAL A 60 -11.43 4.53 12.77
N LEU A 61 -10.95 3.70 11.85
CA LEU A 61 -11.33 2.30 11.75
C LEU A 61 -10.20 1.43 12.27
N GLU A 62 -10.53 0.52 13.18
CA GLU A 62 -9.64 -0.57 13.57
C GLU A 62 -10.08 -1.86 12.87
N LEU A 63 -9.16 -2.42 12.09
CA LEU A 63 -9.37 -3.63 11.31
C LEU A 63 -8.55 -4.77 11.91
N MET A 64 -9.19 -5.93 12.09
CA MET A 64 -8.53 -7.15 12.56
C MET A 64 -8.57 -8.22 11.47
N ALA A 65 -7.44 -8.89 11.26
CA ALA A 65 -7.32 -9.95 10.27
C ALA A 65 -8.29 -11.10 10.58
N LYS A 66 -8.88 -11.68 9.53
CA LYS A 66 -9.75 -12.87 9.66
C LYS A 66 -8.98 -14.16 9.85
N THR A 67 -7.70 -14.18 9.44
CA THR A 67 -6.80 -15.34 9.54
C THR A 67 -5.51 -14.92 10.22
N GLU A 68 -4.78 -15.91 10.76
CA GLU A 68 -3.49 -15.63 11.41
C GLU A 68 -2.31 -15.59 10.43
N ASP A 69 -2.45 -16.23 9.27
CA ASP A 69 -1.41 -16.28 8.22
C ASP A 69 -1.50 -15.05 7.31
N ILE A 70 -1.26 -13.87 7.89
CA ILE A 70 -1.18 -12.60 7.18
C ILE A 70 -0.10 -11.73 7.83
N SER A 71 0.59 -10.91 7.03
CA SER A 71 1.68 -10.09 7.54
C SER A 71 1.27 -8.98 8.51
N TYR A 72 0.05 -8.47 8.41
CA TYR A 72 -0.46 -7.42 9.29
C TYR A 72 -1.74 -7.88 9.97
N TYR A 73 -1.65 -8.20 11.26
CA TYR A 73 -2.78 -8.74 12.02
C TYR A 73 -3.81 -7.67 12.37
N LYS A 74 -3.36 -6.44 12.59
CA LYS A 74 -4.22 -5.28 12.87
C LYS A 74 -3.83 -4.11 11.98
N ARG A 75 -4.83 -3.34 11.55
CA ARG A 75 -4.64 -2.06 10.86
C ARG A 75 -5.49 -0.99 11.53
N LYS A 76 -4.99 0.24 11.52
CA LYS A 76 -5.75 1.42 11.95
C LYS A 76 -5.75 2.44 10.84
N LEU A 77 -6.94 2.84 10.40
CA LEU A 77 -7.14 3.72 9.25
C LEU A 77 -7.82 5.01 9.68
N TRP A 78 -7.30 6.15 9.24
CA TRP A 78 -7.97 7.44 9.34
C TRP A 78 -8.57 7.78 7.98
N ILE A 79 -9.90 7.80 7.88
CA ILE A 79 -10.64 8.03 6.64
C ILE A 79 -11.27 9.41 6.70
N ASP A 80 -10.95 10.27 5.75
CA ASP A 80 -11.57 11.60 5.64
C ASP A 80 -13.08 11.47 5.46
N GLN A 81 -13.88 12.09 6.34
CA GLN A 81 -15.35 11.95 6.31
C GLN A 81 -15.99 12.58 5.08
N SER A 82 -15.35 13.58 4.46
CA SER A 82 -15.87 14.30 3.30
C SER A 82 -15.45 13.67 1.97
N ARG A 83 -14.25 13.09 1.91
CA ARG A 83 -13.63 12.57 0.68
C ARG A 83 -13.66 11.06 0.57
N MET A 84 -13.96 10.36 1.67
CA MET A 84 -13.97 8.91 1.77
C MET A 84 -12.65 8.28 1.30
N ILE A 85 -11.53 8.90 1.65
CA ILE A 85 -10.18 8.44 1.33
C ILE A 85 -9.37 8.25 2.62
N VAL A 86 -8.52 7.22 2.66
CA VAL A 86 -7.58 7.01 3.76
C VAL A 86 -6.50 8.09 3.72
N LEU A 87 -6.34 8.83 4.83
CA LEU A 87 -5.33 9.87 4.99
C LEU A 87 -4.10 9.40 5.77
N ARG A 88 -4.28 8.42 6.65
CA ARG A 88 -3.22 7.75 7.40
C ARG A 88 -3.59 6.29 7.63
N GLU A 89 -2.58 5.45 7.61
CA GLU A 89 -2.69 4.04 7.96
C GLU A 89 -1.53 3.61 8.85
N GLU A 90 -1.83 2.81 9.86
CA GLU A 90 -0.87 2.10 10.69
C GLU A 90 -1.11 0.59 10.59
N ARG A 91 -0.05 -0.19 10.40
CA ARG A 91 -0.08 -1.66 10.28
C ARG A 91 0.71 -2.30 11.40
N PHE A 92 0.11 -3.29 12.06
CA PHE A 92 0.64 -3.87 13.29
C PHE A 92 0.82 -5.39 13.18
N ALA A 93 1.83 -5.90 13.89
CA ALA A 93 2.00 -7.32 14.14
C ALA A 93 0.91 -7.89 15.05
N LYS A 94 0.80 -9.22 15.14
CA LYS A 94 -0.11 -9.93 16.05
C LYS A 94 0.08 -9.52 17.52
N GLY A 95 1.31 -9.26 17.94
CA GLY A 95 1.65 -8.78 19.29
C GLY A 95 1.36 -7.28 19.53
N GLY A 96 0.83 -6.55 18.55
CA GLY A 96 0.50 -5.14 18.69
C GLY A 96 1.64 -4.17 18.36
N THR A 97 2.83 -4.66 18.02
CA THR A 97 3.96 -3.83 17.55
C THR A 97 3.61 -3.13 16.25
N LEU A 98 3.82 -1.80 16.18
CA LEU A 98 3.71 -1.03 14.94
C LEU A 98 4.84 -1.42 13.99
N LEU A 99 4.49 -1.84 12.78
CA LEU A 99 5.45 -2.28 11.75
C LEU A 99 5.61 -1.22 10.67
N LYS A 100 4.49 -0.71 10.16
CA LYS A 100 4.49 0.25 9.05
C LYS A 100 3.50 1.37 9.28
N GLU A 101 3.83 2.52 8.72
CA GLU A 101 2.98 3.69 8.69
C GLU A 101 2.92 4.26 7.27
N THR A 102 1.74 4.69 6.86
CA THR A 102 1.50 5.35 5.59
C THR A 102 0.77 6.66 5.84
N ASP A 103 1.29 7.76 5.32
CA ASP A 103 0.66 9.08 5.36
C ASP A 103 0.39 9.57 3.95
N VAL A 104 -0.88 9.87 3.65
CA VAL A 104 -1.24 10.57 2.42
C VAL A 104 -1.11 12.07 2.67
N LEU A 105 -0.09 12.70 2.06
CA LEU A 105 0.27 14.10 2.28
C LEU A 105 -0.58 15.05 1.44
N SER A 106 -0.92 14.64 0.23
CA SER A 106 -1.82 15.41 -0.64
C SER A 106 -2.71 14.49 -1.46
N VAL A 107 -3.86 15.02 -1.89
CA VAL A 107 -4.86 14.31 -2.70
C VAL A 107 -5.25 15.16 -3.90
N PHE A 108 -5.73 14.52 -4.95
CA PHE A 108 -6.31 15.17 -6.12
C PHE A 108 -7.62 14.50 -6.51
N THR A 109 -8.41 15.16 -7.34
CA THR A 109 -9.63 14.58 -7.92
C THR A 109 -9.45 14.30 -9.40
N LEU A 110 -10.05 13.21 -9.84
CA LEU A 110 -10.21 12.86 -11.24
C LEU A 110 -11.56 12.14 -11.39
N GLU A 111 -12.37 12.52 -12.38
CA GLU A 111 -13.70 11.92 -12.63
C GLU A 111 -14.57 11.79 -11.35
N ASN A 112 -14.61 12.85 -10.53
CA ASN A 112 -15.35 12.91 -9.25
C ASN A 112 -14.89 11.92 -8.16
N ARG A 113 -13.72 11.29 -8.31
CA ARG A 113 -13.12 10.44 -7.28
C ARG A 113 -11.83 11.04 -6.73
N TRP A 114 -11.63 10.91 -5.43
CA TRP A 114 -10.40 11.35 -4.76
C TRP A 114 -9.32 10.26 -4.84
N TYR A 115 -8.10 10.69 -5.13
CA TYR A 115 -6.92 9.84 -5.22
C TYR A 115 -5.77 10.44 -4.40
N PRO A 116 -4.90 9.60 -3.81
CA PRO A 116 -3.68 10.08 -3.18
C PRO A 116 -2.73 10.61 -4.25
N LYS A 117 -2.19 11.82 -4.08
CA LYS A 117 -1.18 12.41 -4.97
C LYS A 117 0.23 12.15 -4.46
N GLU A 118 0.44 12.39 -3.18
CA GLU A 118 1.73 12.20 -2.51
C GLU A 118 1.50 11.35 -1.26
N VAL A 119 2.27 10.27 -1.16
CA VAL A 119 2.19 9.31 -0.07
C VAL A 119 3.57 9.09 0.51
N LEU A 120 3.68 9.08 1.83
CA LEU A 120 4.89 8.75 2.57
C LEU A 120 4.70 7.40 3.26
N TYR A 121 5.45 6.41 2.82
CA TYR A 121 5.53 5.09 3.45
C TYR A 121 6.72 5.06 4.40
N ARG A 122 6.55 4.50 5.60
CA ARG A 122 7.62 4.29 6.58
C ARG A 122 7.60 2.86 7.09
N ASP A 123 8.75 2.20 7.03
CA ASP A 123 9.01 0.98 7.78
C ASP A 123 9.58 1.42 9.14
N VAL A 124 8.78 1.23 10.18
CA VAL A 124 9.11 1.72 11.53
C VAL A 124 10.28 0.93 12.13
N LEU A 125 10.53 -0.28 11.65
CA LEU A 125 11.66 -1.10 12.09
C LEU A 125 12.97 -0.70 11.40
N ASN A 126 12.90 -0.04 10.24
CA ASN A 126 14.07 0.40 9.51
C ASN A 126 14.56 1.78 9.97
N GLN A 127 15.36 1.80 11.04
CA GLN A 127 15.91 3.04 11.63
C GLN A 127 16.81 3.84 10.69
N ASN A 128 17.32 3.24 9.61
CA ASN A 128 18.16 3.91 8.62
C ASN A 128 17.36 4.60 7.52
N SER A 129 16.06 4.29 7.39
CA SER A 129 15.19 4.91 6.41
C SER A 129 14.49 6.14 6.98
N LYS A 130 14.32 7.18 6.15
CA LYS A 130 13.48 8.34 6.46
C LYS A 130 12.06 8.20 5.89
N GLY A 131 11.75 7.07 5.27
CA GLY A 131 10.53 6.86 4.52
C GLY A 131 10.74 6.91 3.01
N THR A 132 9.81 6.29 2.30
CA THR A 132 9.70 6.31 0.85
C THR A 132 8.56 7.22 0.45
N ARG A 133 8.88 8.26 -0.33
CA ARG A 133 7.89 9.17 -0.89
C ARG A 133 7.47 8.67 -2.27
N PHE A 134 6.18 8.43 -2.44
CA PHE A 134 5.55 8.05 -3.70
C PHE A 134 4.69 9.22 -4.21
N ILE A 135 4.94 9.65 -5.45
CA ILE A 135 4.26 10.79 -6.07
C ILE A 135 3.63 10.34 -7.39
N ILE A 136 2.33 10.61 -7.55
CA ILE A 136 1.63 10.43 -8.82
C ILE A 136 1.76 11.74 -9.61
N GLU A 137 2.48 11.69 -10.72
CA GLU A 137 2.63 12.83 -11.64
C GLU A 137 1.48 12.89 -12.66
N SER A 138 1.06 11.73 -13.18
CA SER A 138 -0.09 11.60 -14.08
C SER A 138 -0.90 10.35 -13.75
N LEU A 139 -2.22 10.44 -13.98
CA LEU A 139 -3.16 9.32 -13.86
C LEU A 139 -4.15 9.39 -15.01
N GLU A 140 -4.19 8.33 -15.82
CA GLU A 140 -5.16 8.15 -16.88
C GLU A 140 -6.05 6.94 -16.52
N LEU A 141 -7.36 7.09 -16.73
CA LEU A 141 -8.34 6.05 -16.42
C LEU A 141 -8.86 5.43 -17.71
N ASN A 142 -9.28 4.17 -17.63
CA ASN A 142 -9.87 3.42 -18.75
C ASN A 142 -8.99 3.38 -20.01
N VAL A 143 -7.67 3.46 -19.84
CA VAL A 143 -6.72 3.25 -20.94
C VAL A 143 -6.79 1.79 -21.37
N ASP A 144 -6.95 1.55 -22.66
CA ASP A 144 -6.89 0.21 -23.23
C ASP A 144 -5.43 -0.27 -23.21
N ILE A 145 -5.12 -1.17 -22.26
CA ILE A 145 -3.80 -1.78 -22.14
C ILE A 145 -3.89 -3.20 -22.69
N PRO A 146 -3.21 -3.50 -23.80
CA PRO A 146 -3.34 -4.80 -24.45
C PRO A 146 -2.76 -5.91 -23.59
N GLU A 147 -3.43 -7.06 -23.54
CA GLU A 147 -3.09 -8.18 -22.64
C GLU A 147 -1.63 -8.66 -22.74
N TRP A 148 -1.03 -8.57 -23.93
CA TRP A 148 0.35 -8.98 -24.15
C TRP A 148 1.35 -8.21 -23.27
N ARG A 149 1.01 -7.00 -22.80
CA ARG A 149 1.82 -6.21 -21.85
C ARG A 149 1.95 -6.89 -20.49
N PHE A 150 1.02 -7.78 -20.12
CA PHE A 150 1.01 -8.51 -18.86
C PHE A 150 1.64 -9.91 -18.98
N THR A 151 2.51 -10.13 -19.97
CA THR A 151 3.26 -11.39 -20.15
C THR A 151 4.67 -11.28 -19.56
N LYS A 152 5.28 -12.42 -19.19
CA LYS A 152 6.70 -12.44 -18.77
C LYS A 152 7.64 -11.97 -19.89
N ALA A 153 7.29 -12.26 -21.14
CA ALA A 153 8.08 -11.83 -22.30
C ALA A 153 8.15 -10.30 -22.39
N ALA A 154 7.05 -9.60 -22.10
CA ALA A 154 6.99 -8.14 -22.11
C ALA A 154 7.83 -7.46 -21.01
N LEU A 155 8.31 -8.21 -20.00
CA LEU A 155 9.22 -7.66 -18.98
C LEU A 155 10.62 -7.40 -19.53
N ARG A 156 11.05 -8.16 -20.55
CA ARG A 156 12.31 -7.87 -21.24
C ARG A 156 12.09 -6.66 -22.11
N ARG A 157 12.83 -5.58 -21.85
CA ARG A 157 12.97 -4.50 -22.83
C ARG A 157 13.89 -5.01 -23.94
N SER A 158 13.37 -5.09 -25.16
CA SER A 158 14.18 -5.13 -26.38
C SER A 158 14.97 -3.83 -26.53
#